data_AF-A0A1I0IYV6-F1
#
_entry.id   AF-A0A1I0IYV6-F1
#
_cell.length_a   1.000
_cell.length_b   1.000
_cell.length_c   1.000
_cell.angle_alpha   90.00
_cell.angle_beta   90.00
_cell.angle_gamma   90.00
#
_symmetry.space_group_name_H-M   'P 1'
#
loop_
_entity.id
_entity.type
_entity.pdbx_description
1 polymer ?
#
loop_
_entity_poly.entity_id
_entity_poly.type
_entity_poly.pdbx_seq_one_letter_code
_entity_poly.pdbx_strand_id
1 'polypeptide(L)'
;MPAKSLLLGLLLIGSVQASAQVVTDGPRATAARDSLLQAATSFRARLEAQTGRIKTQAPRAGKRRQLLTGYAAEDAKRPLWQIKRIFFFNGNIEEVFTAYTYGTTSMRQRTVNGQLTYLRLDYSTGKLAGAATAQAVEYGEYLPANYLRWKKTQYLLPTTIK
;
A
#
# COMPACT_ATOMS: atom_id res chain seq x y z
N MET A 1 -39.26 45.27 -38.50
CA MET A 1 -39.47 45.90 -37.18
C MET A 1 -40.09 44.86 -36.23
N PRO A 2 -39.79 44.92 -34.92
CA PRO A 2 -39.01 43.97 -34.07
C PRO A 2 -39.85 42.76 -33.54
N ALA A 3 -39.36 41.72 -32.85
CA ALA A 3 -38.33 41.60 -31.81
C ALA A 3 -37.81 40.13 -31.71
N LYS A 4 -36.51 39.87 -31.62
CA LYS A 4 -35.76 39.57 -30.38
C LYS A 4 -36.56 38.79 -29.32
N SER A 5 -36.25 37.50 -29.16
CA SER A 5 -36.25 36.82 -27.86
C SER A 5 -35.24 35.67 -27.89
N LEU A 6 -34.12 35.91 -27.22
CA LEU A 6 -33.16 34.91 -26.77
C LEU A 6 -33.85 33.97 -25.78
N LEU A 7 -33.66 32.66 -25.91
CA LEU A 7 -33.78 31.76 -24.77
C LEU A 7 -32.60 30.79 -24.77
N LEU A 8 -31.58 31.24 -24.03
CA LEU A 8 -30.46 30.48 -23.52
C LEU A 8 -30.99 29.46 -22.50
N GLY A 9 -31.01 28.17 -22.86
CA GLY A 9 -31.34 27.09 -21.94
C GLY A 9 -30.07 26.50 -21.32
N LEU A 10 -29.82 26.85 -20.06
CA LEU A 10 -28.64 26.49 -19.26
C LEU A 10 -28.28 25.00 -19.27
N LEU A 11 -27.01 24.74 -19.58
CA LEU A 11 -26.22 23.62 -19.08
C LEU A 11 -26.20 23.65 -17.54
N LEU A 12 -26.97 22.78 -16.90
CA LEU A 12 -26.73 22.37 -15.51
C LEU A 12 -26.14 20.96 -15.53
N ILE A 13 -24.88 20.88 -15.94
CA ILE A 13 -24.00 19.75 -15.63
C ILE A 13 -23.75 19.84 -14.12
N GLY A 14 -24.65 19.26 -13.35
CA GLY A 14 -24.44 18.99 -11.93
C GLY A 14 -23.36 17.92 -11.82
N SER A 15 -22.11 18.35 -11.72
CA SER A 15 -20.99 17.50 -11.31
C SER A 15 -21.28 16.98 -9.90
N VAL A 16 -21.87 15.80 -9.80
CA VAL A 16 -21.99 15.09 -8.53
C VAL A 16 -20.57 14.73 -8.11
N GLN A 17 -19.94 15.60 -7.32
CA GLN A 17 -18.71 15.27 -6.62
C GLN A 17 -19.07 14.21 -5.60
N ALA A 18 -18.93 12.94 -5.99
CA ALA A 18 -18.99 11.80 -5.09
C ALA A 18 -17.87 11.99 -4.05
N SER A 19 -18.22 12.60 -2.93
CA SER A 19 -17.36 12.70 -1.77
C SER A 19 -17.12 11.26 -1.30
N ALA A 20 -15.88 10.79 -1.34
CA ALA A 20 -15.55 9.47 -0.82
C ALA A 20 -15.99 9.42 0.65
N GLN A 21 -17.08 8.68 0.92
CA GLN A 21 -17.67 8.65 2.24
C GLN A 21 -16.69 7.99 3.22
N VAL A 22 -16.31 8.72 4.27
CA VAL A 22 -15.47 8.18 5.34
C VAL A 22 -16.36 7.40 6.30
N VAL A 23 -16.09 6.12 6.45
CA VAL A 23 -16.76 5.25 7.42
C VAL A 23 -16.13 5.44 8.79
N THR A 24 -16.91 5.91 9.75
CA THR A 24 -16.49 6.16 11.14
C THR A 24 -16.94 5.08 12.13
N ASP A 25 -17.65 4.05 11.64
CA ASP A 25 -18.07 2.89 12.42
C ASP A 25 -16.84 2.11 12.92
N GLY A 26 -16.60 2.16 14.23
CA GLY A 26 -15.41 1.62 14.89
C GLY A 26 -15.19 0.11 14.63
N PRO A 27 -16.19 -0.76 14.88
CA PRO A 27 -16.13 -2.17 14.50
C PRO A 27 -15.80 -2.41 13.03
N ARG A 28 -16.44 -1.69 12.10
CA ARG A 28 -16.16 -1.84 10.66
C ARG A 28 -14.76 -1.37 10.28
N ALA A 29 -14.30 -0.24 10.84
CA ALA A 29 -12.96 0.27 10.61
C ALA A 29 -11.88 -0.68 11.16
N THR A 30 -12.13 -1.29 12.32
CA THR A 30 -11.24 -2.29 12.93
C THR A 30 -11.18 -3.56 12.07
N ALA A 31 -12.33 -4.08 11.63
CA ALA A 31 -12.38 -5.23 10.74
C ALA A 31 -11.68 -4.96 9.39
N ALA A 32 -11.81 -3.75 8.84
CA ALA A 32 -11.11 -3.34 7.62
C ALA A 32 -9.59 -3.28 7.83
N ARG A 33 -9.13 -2.77 8.97
CA ARG A 33 -7.70 -2.76 9.34
C ARG A 33 -7.16 -4.18 9.40
N ASP A 34 -7.84 -5.05 10.15
CA ASP A 34 -7.39 -6.42 10.36
C ASP A 34 -7.40 -7.21 9.04
N SER A 35 -8.39 -6.95 8.17
CA SER A 35 -8.42 -7.47 6.79
C SER A 35 -7.22 -7.02 5.96
N LEU A 36 -6.85 -5.73 6.01
CA LEU A 36 -5.67 -5.21 5.32
C LEU A 36 -4.38 -5.85 5.86
N LEU A 37 -4.24 -5.97 7.18
CA LEU A 37 -3.08 -6.59 7.81
C LEU A 37 -2.95 -8.07 7.43
N GLN A 38 -4.07 -8.79 7.42
CA GLN A 38 -4.11 -10.18 7.00
C GLN A 38 -3.75 -10.33 5.51
N ALA A 39 -4.28 -9.47 4.65
CA ALA A 39 -3.94 -9.44 3.23
C ALA A 39 -2.43 -9.20 3.02
N ALA A 40 -1.86 -8.18 3.68
CA ALA A 40 -0.43 -7.88 3.61
C ALA A 40 0.45 -9.02 4.13
N THR A 41 0.06 -9.65 5.25
CA THR A 41 0.76 -10.79 5.82
C THR A 41 0.74 -11.99 4.87
N SER A 42 -0.43 -12.31 4.30
CA SER A 42 -0.56 -13.42 3.34
C SER A 42 0.23 -13.16 2.06
N PHE A 43 0.26 -11.91 1.58
CA PHE A 43 1.02 -11.51 0.41
C PHE A 43 2.53 -11.67 0.65
N ARG A 44 3.02 -11.21 1.80
CA ARG A 44 4.41 -11.41 2.21
C ARG A 44 4.77 -12.89 2.28
N ALA A 45 3.95 -13.71 2.93
CA ALA A 45 4.19 -15.15 3.05
C ALA A 45 4.27 -15.85 1.69
N ARG A 46 3.42 -15.46 0.72
CA ARG A 46 3.49 -15.98 -0.66
C ARG A 46 4.81 -15.62 -1.34
N LEU A 47 5.29 -14.39 -1.18
CA LEU A 47 6.57 -13.97 -1.76
C LEU A 47 7.76 -14.66 -1.11
N GLU A 48 7.72 -14.85 0.22
CA GLU A 48 8.74 -15.59 0.96
C GLU A 48 8.79 -17.06 0.48
N ALA A 49 7.63 -17.69 0.25
CA ALA A 49 7.56 -19.05 -0.32
C ALA A 49 8.10 -19.15 -1.76
N GLN A 50 7.98 -18.09 -2.56
CA GLN A 50 8.55 -18.02 -3.92
C GLN A 50 10.04 -17.65 -3.93
N THR A 51 10.61 -17.28 -2.78
CA THR A 51 12.01 -16.83 -2.70
C THR A 51 12.95 -18.03 -2.71
N GLY A 52 13.74 -18.15 -3.78
CA GLY A 52 14.77 -19.19 -3.88
C GLY A 52 16.13 -18.74 -3.35
N ARG A 53 16.41 -17.44 -3.37
CA ARG A 53 17.71 -16.89 -2.97
C ARG A 53 17.57 -15.60 -2.19
N ILE A 54 18.33 -15.49 -1.11
CA ILE A 54 18.42 -14.28 -0.29
C ILE A 54 19.83 -13.72 -0.38
N LYS A 55 19.95 -12.42 -0.69
CA LYS A 55 21.19 -11.67 -0.64
C LYS A 55 21.16 -10.72 0.54
N THR A 56 22.12 -10.88 1.45
CA THR A 56 22.29 -9.98 2.59
C THR A 56 23.48 -9.06 2.34
N GLN A 57 23.24 -7.76 2.42
CA GLN A 57 24.29 -6.75 2.46
C GLN A 57 24.43 -6.24 3.89
N ALA A 58 25.47 -6.73 4.56
CA ALA A 58 25.84 -6.32 5.89
C ALA A 58 26.36 -4.86 5.90
N PRO A 59 26.29 -4.16 7.05
CA PRO A 59 26.87 -2.85 7.16
C PRO A 59 28.39 -2.97 7.07
N ARG A 60 29.02 -2.09 6.28
CA ARG A 60 30.47 -1.83 6.43
C ARG A 60 30.70 -1.10 7.75
N ALA A 61 31.89 -1.18 8.33
CA ALA A 61 32.25 -0.43 9.53
C ALA A 61 31.80 1.04 9.44
N GLY A 62 31.08 1.52 10.46
CA GLY A 62 30.48 2.87 10.50
C GLY A 62 29.14 3.03 9.77
N LYS A 63 28.70 2.06 8.94
CA LYS A 63 27.37 2.09 8.30
C LYS A 63 26.32 1.44 9.20
N ARG A 64 25.12 1.98 9.14
CA ARG A 64 23.97 1.61 10.00
C ARG A 64 22.80 1.06 9.23
N ARG A 65 23.08 0.57 8.02
CA ARG A 65 22.07 0.11 7.09
C ARG A 65 22.37 -1.33 6.72
N GLN A 66 21.38 -2.19 6.93
CA GLN A 66 21.34 -3.55 6.39
C GLN A 66 20.31 -3.59 5.27
N LEU A 67 20.65 -4.32 4.21
CA LEU A 67 19.71 -4.59 3.11
C LEU A 67 19.65 -6.10 2.91
N LEU A 68 18.46 -6.67 3.02
CA LEU A 68 18.17 -8.05 2.67
C LEU A 68 17.31 -8.02 1.42
N THR A 69 17.67 -8.80 0.42
CA THR A 69 16.95 -8.84 -0.86
C THR A 69 16.61 -10.28 -1.20
N GLY A 70 15.33 -10.57 -1.40
CA GLY A 70 14.84 -11.86 -1.86
C GLY A 70 14.62 -11.88 -3.37
N TYR A 71 15.08 -12.95 -4.01
CA TYR A 71 14.94 -13.20 -5.44
C TYR A 71 14.16 -14.50 -5.68
N ALA A 72 13.48 -14.57 -6.82
CA ALA A 72 12.93 -15.83 -7.31
C ALA A 72 14.08 -16.80 -7.63
N ALA A 73 13.82 -18.10 -7.59
CA ALA A 73 14.83 -19.11 -7.93
C ALA A 73 15.38 -18.94 -9.36
N GLU A 74 14.51 -18.55 -10.29
CA GLU A 74 14.81 -18.45 -11.73
C GLU A 74 15.25 -17.05 -12.19
N ASP A 75 14.99 -15.99 -11.40
CA ASP A 75 15.31 -14.61 -11.76
C ASP A 75 16.14 -13.92 -10.66
N ALA A 76 17.44 -13.80 -10.93
CA ALA A 76 18.39 -13.11 -10.04
C ALA A 76 18.51 -11.59 -10.34
N LYS A 77 17.88 -11.08 -11.39
CA LYS A 77 17.97 -9.67 -11.78
C LYS A 77 16.89 -8.85 -11.08
N ARG A 78 15.68 -9.40 -10.93
CA ARG A 78 14.54 -8.69 -10.35
C ARG A 78 14.23 -9.22 -8.94
N PRO A 79 14.36 -8.39 -7.89
CA PRO A 79 14.00 -8.82 -6.56
C PRO A 79 12.48 -9.00 -6.44
N LEU A 80 12.06 -10.05 -5.73
CA LEU A 80 10.67 -10.20 -5.29
C LEU A 80 10.37 -9.24 -4.14
N TRP A 81 11.35 -9.05 -3.26
CA TRP A 81 11.22 -8.15 -2.12
C TRP A 81 12.59 -7.68 -1.60
N GLN A 82 12.56 -6.60 -0.82
CA GLN A 82 13.69 -5.99 -0.16
C GLN A 82 13.30 -5.55 1.26
N ILE A 83 14.18 -5.81 2.22
CA ILE A 83 14.10 -5.30 3.58
C ILE A 83 15.29 -4.38 3.80
N LYS A 84 15.03 -3.10 4.03
CA LYS A 84 16.02 -2.11 4.44
C LYS A 84 15.86 -1.86 5.93
N ARG A 85 16.88 -2.21 6.72
CA ARG A 85 16.93 -1.94 8.16
C ARG A 85 17.92 -0.82 8.45
N ILE A 86 17.52 0.16 9.26
CA ILE A 86 18.30 1.34 9.63
C ILE A 86 18.39 1.42 11.16
N PHE A 87 19.62 1.52 11.68
CA PHE A 87 19.91 1.63 13.10
C PHE A 87 20.25 3.08 13.48
N PHE A 88 19.34 3.75 14.18
CA PHE A 88 19.54 5.13 14.61
C PHE A 88 20.39 5.22 15.90
N PHE A 89 20.96 6.41 16.16
CA PHE A 89 21.80 6.64 17.36
C PHE A 89 20.98 6.52 18.64
N ASN A 90 19.71 6.89 18.58
CA ASN A 90 18.77 6.85 19.71
C ASN A 90 18.24 5.44 20.02
N GLY A 91 18.84 4.39 19.46
CA GLY A 91 18.42 3.01 19.66
C GLY A 91 17.24 2.56 18.78
N ASN A 92 16.61 3.47 18.03
CA ASN A 92 15.51 3.09 17.15
C ASN A 92 15.99 2.25 15.96
N ILE A 93 15.19 1.24 15.63
CA ILE A 93 15.37 0.41 14.44
C ILE A 93 14.19 0.65 13.52
N GLU A 94 14.48 1.22 12.35
CA GLU A 94 13.50 1.32 11.29
C GLU A 94 13.70 0.18 10.29
N GLU A 95 12.60 -0.49 9.94
CA GLU A 95 12.58 -1.51 8.90
C GLU A 95 11.58 -1.14 7.82
N VAL A 96 12.05 -1.10 6.58
CA VAL A 96 11.22 -0.89 5.39
C VAL A 96 11.24 -2.15 4.56
N PHE A 97 10.11 -2.85 4.51
CA PHE A 97 9.87 -3.93 3.57
C PHE A 97 9.24 -3.36 2.30
N THR A 98 9.79 -3.66 1.13
CA THR A 98 9.24 -3.33 -0.18
C THR A 98 9.16 -4.59 -1.02
N ALA A 99 7.98 -4.92 -1.54
CA ALA A 99 7.78 -6.02 -2.46
C ALA A 99 7.45 -5.53 -3.87
N TYR A 100 7.81 -6.37 -4.83
CA TYR A 100 7.65 -6.10 -6.24
C TYR A 100 6.87 -7.22 -6.92
N THR A 101 5.95 -6.85 -7.79
CA THR A 101 5.25 -7.79 -8.67
C THR A 101 5.34 -7.23 -10.08
N TYR A 102 5.83 -8.02 -11.02
CA TYR A 102 6.11 -7.59 -12.41
C TYR A 102 6.99 -6.33 -12.52
N GLY A 103 7.89 -6.10 -11.54
CA GLY A 103 8.80 -4.95 -11.53
C GLY A 103 8.20 -3.64 -11.02
N THR A 104 6.93 -3.61 -10.61
CA THR A 104 6.31 -2.47 -9.93
C THR A 104 6.26 -2.71 -8.43
N THR A 105 6.22 -1.65 -7.62
CA THR A 105 6.09 -1.79 -6.16
C THR A 105 4.64 -2.17 -5.82
N SER A 106 4.46 -3.35 -5.24
CA SER A 106 3.13 -3.88 -4.92
C SER A 106 2.83 -3.87 -3.43
N MET A 107 3.86 -3.82 -2.59
CA MET A 107 3.67 -3.58 -1.17
C MET A 107 4.83 -2.77 -0.60
N ARG A 108 4.52 -1.86 0.32
CA ARG A 108 5.51 -1.20 1.15
C ARG A 108 5.01 -1.16 2.59
N GLN A 109 5.82 -1.69 3.49
CA GLN A 109 5.56 -1.70 4.93
C GLN A 109 6.72 -1.03 5.64
N ARG A 110 6.44 -0.12 6.56
CA ARG A 110 7.43 0.53 7.43
C ARG A 110 7.10 0.21 8.88
N THR A 111 8.09 -0.27 9.61
CA THR A 111 8.01 -0.44 11.05
C THR A 111 9.11 0.34 11.74
N VAL A 112 8.82 0.84 12.94
CA VAL A 112 9.81 1.45 13.85
C VAL A 112 9.72 0.67 15.16
N ASN A 113 10.84 0.08 15.58
CA ASN A 113 10.91 -0.80 16.76
C ASN A 113 9.85 -1.92 16.72
N GLY A 114 9.59 -2.47 15.52
CA GLY A 114 8.58 -3.50 15.29
C GLY A 114 7.13 -3.00 15.19
N GLN A 115 6.84 -1.73 15.52
CA GLN A 115 5.50 -1.15 15.39
C GLN A 115 5.24 -0.68 13.97
N LEU A 116 4.09 -1.04 13.40
CA LEU A 116 3.67 -0.61 12.08
C LEU A 116 3.39 0.90 12.06
N THR A 117 4.07 1.62 11.16
CA THR A 117 3.89 3.07 10.98
C THR A 117 3.33 3.43 9.61
N TYR A 118 3.53 2.55 8.62
CA TYR A 118 3.02 2.72 7.27
C TYR A 118 2.82 1.35 6.64
N LEU A 119 1.71 1.19 5.93
CA LEU A 119 1.45 0.04 5.09
C LEU A 119 0.74 0.51 3.83
N ARG A 120 1.25 0.11 2.68
CA ARG A 120 0.57 0.22 1.41
C ARG A 120 0.64 -1.10 0.69
N LEU A 121 -0.49 -1.54 0.19
CA LEU A 121 -0.67 -2.80 -0.51
C LEU A 121 -1.45 -2.50 -1.78
N ASP A 122 -0.76 -2.61 -2.91
CA ASP A 122 -1.27 -2.31 -4.24
C ASP A 122 -0.87 -3.47 -5.15
N TYR A 123 -1.57 -4.60 -5.06
CA TYR A 123 -1.28 -5.73 -5.93
C TYR A 123 -2.46 -6.01 -6.84
N SER A 124 -2.18 -6.09 -8.15
CA SER A 124 -3.14 -6.61 -9.13
C SER A 124 -2.96 -8.12 -9.19
N THR A 125 -4.02 -8.88 -8.99
CA THR A 125 -4.02 -10.33 -9.24
C THR A 125 -3.96 -10.67 -10.73
N GLY A 126 -4.09 -9.68 -11.62
CA GLY A 126 -3.95 -9.87 -13.06
C GLY A 126 -3.17 -8.74 -13.72
N LYS A 127 -1.87 -8.95 -13.92
CA LYS A 127 -1.20 -8.40 -15.10
C LYS A 127 0.04 -9.23 -15.46
N LEU A 128 -0.20 -10.39 -16.07
CA LEU A 128 0.72 -10.84 -17.11
C LEU A 128 0.82 -9.72 -18.15
N ALA A 129 2.03 -9.36 -18.56
CA ALA A 129 2.25 -8.35 -19.58
C ALA A 129 1.43 -8.71 -20.84
N GLY A 130 0.42 -7.89 -21.18
CA GLY A 130 -0.40 -8.06 -22.40
C GLY A 130 -1.89 -8.38 -22.22
N ALA A 131 -2.42 -8.58 -21.01
CA ALA A 131 -3.85 -8.86 -20.83
C ALA A 131 -4.73 -7.59 -20.87
N ALA A 132 -5.83 -7.63 -21.63
CA ALA A 132 -6.77 -6.51 -21.86
C ALA A 132 -7.68 -6.18 -20.65
N THR A 133 -7.80 -7.08 -19.68
CA THR A 133 -8.64 -6.89 -18.49
C THR A 133 -7.86 -7.24 -17.22
N ALA A 134 -7.50 -6.21 -16.44
CA ALA A 134 -6.86 -6.38 -15.14
C ALA A 134 -7.93 -6.78 -14.10
N GLN A 135 -7.78 -7.96 -13.50
CA GLN A 135 -8.59 -8.39 -12.35
C GLN A 135 -8.21 -7.61 -11.08
N ALA A 136 -9.17 -7.52 -10.16
CA ALA A 136 -9.25 -6.62 -9.02
C ALA A 136 -7.91 -6.32 -8.34
N VAL A 137 -7.57 -5.03 -8.31
CA VAL A 137 -6.49 -4.49 -7.47
C VAL A 137 -6.98 -4.50 -6.03
N GLU A 138 -6.40 -5.34 -5.18
CA GLU A 138 -6.57 -5.15 -3.74
C GLU A 138 -5.68 -3.97 -3.33
N TYR A 139 -6.32 -2.82 -3.14
CA TYR A 139 -5.71 -1.57 -2.70
C TYR A 139 -6.01 -1.35 -1.21
N GLY A 140 -4.95 -1.13 -0.44
CA GLY A 140 -5.07 -0.71 0.94
C GLY A 140 -3.91 0.15 1.40
N GLU A 141 -4.22 1.18 2.19
CA GLU A 141 -3.22 2.08 2.74
C GLU A 141 -3.54 2.42 4.20
N TYR A 142 -2.57 2.23 5.08
CA TYR A 142 -2.58 2.73 6.44
C TYR A 142 -1.94 4.12 6.44
N LEU A 143 -2.75 5.13 6.64
CA LEU A 143 -2.37 6.54 6.58
C LEU A 143 -2.07 7.08 7.99
N PRO A 144 -1.29 8.16 8.09
CA PRO A 144 -1.14 8.92 9.33
C PRO A 144 -2.50 9.38 9.88
N ALA A 145 -2.56 9.66 11.19
CA ALA A 145 -3.75 10.17 11.88
C ALA A 145 -4.97 9.23 11.87
N ASN A 146 -4.73 7.91 11.98
CA ASN A 146 -5.78 6.89 12.14
C ASN A 146 -6.67 6.69 10.90
N TYR A 147 -6.27 7.19 9.73
CA TYR A 147 -7.00 6.90 8.50
C TYR A 147 -6.56 5.57 7.88
N LEU A 148 -7.53 4.85 7.34
CA LEU A 148 -7.31 3.61 6.62
C LEU A 148 -8.07 3.67 5.29
N ARG A 149 -7.43 3.35 4.18
CA ARG A 149 -8.11 3.10 2.91
C ARG A 149 -8.08 1.61 2.63
N TRP A 150 -9.23 1.03 2.31
CA TRP A 150 -9.34 -0.39 1.97
C TRP A 150 -10.46 -0.60 0.94
N LYS A 151 -10.15 -1.29 -0.18
CA LYS A 151 -11.12 -1.65 -1.23
C LYS A 151 -12.01 -0.47 -1.70
N LYS A 152 -11.40 0.70 -1.91
CA LYS A 152 -12.02 2.00 -2.30
C LYS A 152 -12.82 2.73 -1.21
N THR A 153 -12.90 2.17 0.00
CA THR A 153 -13.54 2.83 1.13
C THR A 153 -12.48 3.45 2.04
N GLN A 154 -12.75 4.66 2.53
CA GLN A 154 -11.93 5.29 3.55
C GLN A 154 -12.59 5.09 4.92
N TYR A 155 -11.80 4.69 5.90
CA TYR A 155 -12.19 4.42 7.27
C TYR A 155 -11.41 5.34 8.20
N LEU A 156 -12.04 5.74 9.29
CA LEU A 156 -11.37 6.37 10.43
C LEU A 156 -11.30 5.34 11.55
N LEU A 157 -10.08 4.99 11.96
CA LEU A 157 -9.86 4.11 13.09
C LEU A 157 -10.20 4.84 14.39
N PRO A 158 -10.84 4.16 15.34
CA PRO A 158 -11.12 4.76 16.63
C PRO A 158 -9.80 5.11 17.31
N THR A 159 -9.61 6.40 17.60
CA THR A 159 -8.62 6.84 18.57
C THR A 159 -9.04 6.24 19.91
N THR A 160 -8.27 5.29 20.42
CA THR A 160 -8.41 4.90 21.82
C THR A 160 -7.98 6.12 22.63
N ILE A 161 -8.95 6.93 23.07
CA ILE A 161 -8.73 7.89 24.15
C ILE A 161 -8.45 7.00 25.36
N LYS A 162 -7.17 6.91 25.74
CA LYS A 162 -6.77 6.30 27.00
C LYS A 162 -7.11 7.25 28.14
#